data_AF-A0A9E3C873-F1
#
_entry.id   AF-A0A9E3C873-F1
#
_cell.length_a   1.000
_cell.length_b   1.000
_cell.length_c   1.000
_cell.angle_alpha   90.00
_cell.angle_beta   90.00
_cell.angle_gamma   90.00
#
_symmetry.space_group_name_H-M   'P 1'
#
loop_
_entity.id
_entity.type
_entity.pdbx_description
1 polymer ?
#
loop_
_entity_poly.entity_id
_entity_poly.type
_entity_poly.pdbx_seq_one_letter_code
_entity_poly.pdbx_strand_id
1 'polypeptide(L)'
;MSRHEQPNLQRGACLDLLPEVVDKYFMANGNTERFQVATAKAICGRCAVRAACLMDSIKVPWPSGGIRGGELASTISELHRRYEAGEDLDLLTIETLRKQEPLRGRHGGEAFRAGRFVSLELLPTPDMQDVVNSTVPLAGQTAYNGDT
;
A
#
# COMPACT_ATOMS: atom_id res chain seq x y z
N MET A 1 -28.31 2.39 -22.68
CA MET A 1 -26.85 2.34 -22.44
C MET A 1 -26.46 3.64 -21.77
N SER A 2 -26.33 3.65 -20.44
CA SER A 2 -25.95 4.86 -19.70
C SER A 2 -24.50 5.23 -20.01
N ARG A 3 -24.27 6.48 -20.38
CA ARG A 3 -22.92 7.05 -20.48
C ARG A 3 -22.34 7.04 -19.07
N HIS A 4 -21.42 6.13 -18.78
CA HIS A 4 -20.63 6.22 -17.57
C HIS A 4 -19.77 7.48 -17.69
N GLU A 5 -20.19 8.55 -17.01
CA GLU A 5 -19.40 9.75 -16.84
C GLU A 5 -18.07 9.33 -16.22
N GLN A 6 -16.97 9.53 -16.97
CA GLN A 6 -15.64 9.22 -16.46
C GLN A 6 -15.38 10.11 -15.24
N PRO A 7 -14.90 9.54 -14.12
CA PRO A 7 -14.66 10.34 -12.95
C PRO A 7 -13.65 11.45 -13.26
N ASN A 8 -13.92 12.66 -12.76
CA ASN A 8 -12.98 13.75 -12.91
C ASN A 8 -11.75 13.52 -12.01
N LEU A 9 -10.71 12.90 -12.58
CA LEU A 9 -9.45 12.60 -11.90
C LEU A 9 -8.47 13.79 -11.84
N GLN A 10 -8.85 14.98 -12.37
CA GLN A 10 -7.99 16.17 -12.42
C GLN A 10 -7.67 16.77 -11.04
N ARG A 11 -8.26 16.23 -9.97
CA ARG A 11 -8.00 16.64 -8.58
C ARG A 11 -7.18 15.61 -7.81
N GLY A 12 -6.41 14.78 -8.52
CA GLY A 12 -5.50 13.81 -7.94
C GLY A 12 -4.35 14.48 -7.20
N ALA A 13 -4.11 14.12 -5.94
CA ALA A 13 -3.00 14.66 -5.16
C ALA A 13 -1.62 14.43 -5.79
N CYS A 14 -1.48 13.41 -6.66
CA CYS A 14 -0.26 13.17 -7.42
C CYS A 14 -0.02 14.19 -8.54
N LEU A 15 -1.05 14.92 -8.98
CA LEU A 15 -0.92 15.95 -10.02
C LEU A 15 -0.27 17.24 -9.48
N ASP A 16 -0.30 17.45 -8.17
CA ASP A 16 0.35 18.58 -7.50
C ASP A 16 1.84 18.32 -7.23
N LEU A 17 2.35 17.13 -7.59
CA LEU A 17 3.73 16.73 -7.36
C LEU A 17 4.58 16.97 -8.62
N LEU A 18 5.89 17.18 -8.40
CA LEU A 18 6.85 17.21 -9.50
C LEU A 18 6.91 15.84 -10.20
N PRO A 19 7.14 15.78 -11.53
CA PRO A 19 7.21 14.52 -12.26
C PRO A 19 8.20 13.51 -11.66
N GLU A 20 9.36 13.96 -11.20
CA GLU A 20 10.39 13.10 -10.61
C GLU A 20 9.93 12.47 -9.28
N VAL A 21 9.05 13.16 -8.54
CA VAL A 21 8.42 12.64 -7.33
C VAL A 21 7.40 11.57 -7.69
N VAL A 22 6.60 11.81 -8.73
CA VAL A 22 5.64 10.81 -9.24
C VAL A 22 6.38 9.55 -9.67
N ASP A 23 7.42 9.67 -10.50
CA ASP A 23 8.20 8.53 -10.98
C ASP A 23 8.85 7.76 -9.83
N LYS A 24 9.46 8.47 -8.87
CA LYS A 24 10.15 7.84 -7.73
C LYS A 24 9.22 7.02 -6.84
N TYR A 25 8.00 7.48 -6.60
CA TYR A 25 7.11 6.88 -5.61
C TYR A 25 6.01 6.03 -6.23
N PHE A 26 5.41 6.48 -7.34
CA PHE A 26 4.25 5.82 -7.95
C PHE A 26 4.63 4.75 -8.96
N MET A 27 5.89 4.67 -9.39
CA MET A 27 6.40 3.57 -10.24
C MET A 27 7.22 2.54 -9.44
N ALA A 28 7.21 2.64 -8.11
CA ALA A 28 8.02 1.80 -7.24
C ALA A 28 7.67 0.30 -7.37
N ASN A 29 8.70 -0.54 -7.32
CA ASN A 29 8.56 -1.99 -7.28
C ASN A 29 8.12 -2.46 -5.89
N GLY A 30 6.92 -3.06 -5.82
CA GLY A 30 6.31 -3.62 -4.61
C GLY A 30 7.23 -4.54 -3.79
N ASN A 31 8.16 -5.25 -4.44
CA ASN A 31 9.01 -6.25 -3.81
C ASN A 31 10.28 -5.68 -3.19
N THR A 32 10.87 -4.65 -3.83
CA THR A 32 12.20 -4.13 -3.45
C THR A 32 12.14 -2.73 -2.85
N GLU A 33 11.08 -1.96 -3.08
CA GLU A 33 11.01 -0.53 -2.78
C GLU A 33 9.87 -0.21 -1.80
N ARG A 34 9.84 -0.94 -0.68
CA ARG A 34 8.74 -0.89 0.31
C ARG A 34 8.46 0.53 0.84
N PHE A 35 9.51 1.33 1.06
CA PHE A 35 9.36 2.71 1.54
C PHE A 35 8.66 3.60 0.50
N GLN A 36 9.04 3.47 -0.76
CA GLN A 36 8.47 4.25 -1.85
C GLN A 36 7.00 3.89 -2.05
N VAL A 37 6.68 2.60 -1.99
CA VAL A 37 5.31 2.08 -2.03
C VAL A 37 4.48 2.64 -0.87
N ALA A 38 4.99 2.56 0.36
CA ALA A 38 4.30 3.11 1.53
C ALA A 38 4.05 4.62 1.40
N THR A 39 5.02 5.36 0.84
CA THR A 39 4.90 6.80 0.60
C THR A 39 3.81 7.11 -0.42
N ALA A 40 3.80 6.43 -1.58
CA ALA A 40 2.74 6.59 -2.58
C ALA A 40 1.36 6.23 -2.02
N LYS A 41 1.24 5.12 -1.28
CA LYS A 41 -0.01 4.75 -0.60
C LYS A 41 -0.47 5.82 0.38
N ALA A 42 0.44 6.44 1.15
CA ALA A 42 0.11 7.54 2.06
C ALA A 42 -0.38 8.80 1.32
N ILE A 43 0.22 9.14 0.18
CA ILE A 43 -0.24 10.24 -0.68
C ILE A 43 -1.66 9.94 -1.20
N CYS A 44 -1.90 8.72 -1.71
CA CYS A 44 -3.23 8.30 -2.11
C CYS A 44 -4.24 8.33 -0.96
N GLY A 45 -3.81 8.02 0.27
CA GLY A 45 -4.66 7.98 1.46
C GLY A 45 -5.36 9.29 1.80
N ARG A 46 -4.81 10.43 1.36
CA ARG A 46 -5.39 11.78 1.56
C ARG A 46 -5.99 12.37 0.28
N CYS A 47 -5.97 11.62 -0.82
CA CYS A 47 -6.41 12.11 -2.12
C CYS A 47 -7.96 12.14 -2.22
N ALA A 48 -8.52 13.30 -2.55
CA ALA A 48 -9.98 13.49 -2.65
C ALA A 48 -10.63 12.61 -3.73
N VAL A 49 -9.89 12.25 -4.79
CA VAL A 49 -10.37 11.41 -5.89
C VAL A 49 -9.93 9.95 -5.76
N ARG A 50 -9.43 9.51 -4.59
CA ARG A 50 -8.88 8.16 -4.39
C ARG A 50 -9.85 7.06 -4.80
N ALA A 51 -11.10 7.11 -4.35
CA ALA A 51 -12.11 6.11 -4.67
C ALA A 51 -12.38 6.05 -6.17
N ALA A 52 -12.57 7.21 -6.79
CA ALA A 52 -12.83 7.33 -8.21
C ALA A 52 -11.64 6.84 -9.06
N CYS A 53 -10.41 7.12 -8.61
CA CYS A 53 -9.17 6.64 -9.22
C CYS A 53 -9.03 5.11 -9.13
N LEU A 54 -9.39 4.52 -7.98
CA LEU A 54 -9.39 3.07 -7.81
C LEU A 54 -10.44 2.41 -8.72
N MET A 55 -11.67 2.93 -8.75
CA MET A 55 -12.74 2.43 -9.64
C MET A 55 -12.32 2.47 -11.11
N ASP A 56 -11.73 3.58 -11.55
CA ASP A 56 -11.21 3.73 -12.91
C ASP A 56 -10.13 2.69 -13.22
N SER A 57 -9.21 2.47 -12.28
CA SER A 57 -8.13 1.48 -12.42
C SER A 57 -8.61 0.03 -12.41
N ILE A 58 -9.73 -0.25 -11.73
CA ILE A 58 -10.36 -1.58 -11.76
C ILE A 58 -11.10 -1.78 -13.10
N LYS A 59 -11.72 -0.73 -13.66
CA LYS A 59 -12.45 -0.82 -14.95
C LYS A 59 -11.51 -1.03 -16.13
N VAL A 60 -10.37 -0.33 -16.12
CA VAL A 60 -9.43 -0.30 -17.25
C VAL A 60 -8.15 -1.01 -16.83
N PRO A 61 -7.76 -2.11 -17.49
CA PRO A 61 -6.53 -2.82 -17.15
C PRO A 61 -5.35 -1.86 -17.26
N TRP A 62 -4.64 -1.70 -16.15
CA TRP A 62 -3.48 -0.82 -16.04
C TRP A 62 -2.19 -1.59 -16.35
N PRO A 63 -1.14 -0.96 -16.92
CA PRO A 63 0.17 -1.59 -17.10
C PRO A 63 0.67 -2.27 -15.82
N SER A 64 1.54 -3.26 -16.01
CA SER A 64 2.03 -4.22 -15.01
C SER A 64 2.81 -3.63 -13.82
N GLY A 65 2.83 -2.30 -13.63
CA GLY A 65 3.62 -1.64 -12.60
C GLY A 65 2.97 -0.38 -12.04
N GLY A 66 3.48 0.02 -10.87
CA GLY A 66 3.12 1.25 -10.19
C GLY A 66 1.90 1.16 -9.27
N ILE A 67 1.48 2.34 -8.80
CA ILE A 67 0.45 2.52 -7.76
C ILE A 67 -0.65 3.45 -8.26
N ARG A 68 -1.91 3.04 -8.13
CA ARG A 68 -3.11 3.85 -8.38
C ARG A 68 -4.19 3.59 -7.35
N GLY A 69 -4.96 4.61 -6.99
CA GLY A 69 -6.00 4.48 -5.96
C GLY A 69 -5.49 3.99 -4.60
N GLY A 70 -4.18 4.05 -4.34
CA GLY A 70 -3.54 3.49 -3.16
C GLY A 70 -3.22 1.99 -3.23
N GLU A 71 -3.37 1.35 -4.40
CA GLU A 71 -2.99 -0.04 -4.61
C GLU A 71 -1.92 -0.24 -5.68
N LEU A 72 -1.20 -1.36 -5.54
CA LEU A 72 -0.24 -1.86 -6.52
C LEU A 72 -0.97 -2.40 -7.75
N ALA A 73 -0.30 -2.34 -8.91
CA ALA A 73 -0.78 -2.92 -10.16
C ALA A 73 -1.21 -4.40 -10.01
N SER A 74 -0.50 -5.21 -9.23
CA SER A 74 -0.88 -6.62 -9.00
C SER A 74 -2.24 -6.77 -8.33
N THR A 75 -2.53 -5.94 -7.32
CA THR A 75 -3.82 -5.91 -6.64
C THR A 75 -4.91 -5.38 -7.56
N ILE A 76 -4.62 -4.33 -8.35
CA ILE A 76 -5.55 -3.79 -9.34
C ILE A 76 -5.91 -4.85 -10.38
N SER A 77 -4.93 -5.62 -10.88
CA SER A 77 -5.17 -6.72 -11.81
C SER A 77 -6.05 -7.82 -11.22
N GLU A 78 -5.89 -8.13 -9.93
CA GLU A 78 -6.78 -9.07 -9.24
C GLU A 78 -8.20 -8.53 -9.11
N LEU A 79 -8.36 -7.26 -8.73
CA LEU A 79 -9.67 -6.61 -8.66
C LEU A 79 -10.34 -6.51 -10.03
N HIS A 80 -9.56 -6.26 -11.09
CA HIS A 80 -10.05 -6.25 -12.46
C HIS A 80 -10.62 -7.62 -12.87
N ARG A 81 -9.91 -8.72 -12.59
CA ARG A 81 -10.42 -10.08 -12.87
C ARG A 81 -11.74 -10.37 -12.14
N ARG A 82 -11.86 -9.95 -10.88
CA ARG A 82 -13.09 -10.08 -10.08
C ARG A 82 -14.24 -9.26 -10.69
N TYR A 83 -13.95 -8.05 -11.14
CA TYR A 83 -14.92 -7.20 -11.83
C TYR A 83 -15.37 -7.83 -13.17
N GLU A 84 -14.45 -8.36 -13.97
CA GLU A 84 -14.79 -9.10 -15.21
C GLU A 84 -15.61 -10.36 -14.94
N ALA A 85 -15.42 -11.00 -13.77
CA ALA A 85 -16.24 -12.12 -13.30
C ALA A 85 -17.65 -11.70 -12.83
N GLY A 86 -17.98 -10.41 -12.85
CA GLY A 86 -19.31 -9.88 -12.54
C GLY A 86 -19.49 -9.39 -11.10
N GLU A 87 -18.41 -9.27 -10.31
CA GLU A 87 -18.51 -8.64 -8.99
C GLU A 87 -18.79 -7.13 -9.09
N ASP A 88 -19.58 -6.62 -8.15
CA ASP A 88 -19.97 -5.21 -8.13
C ASP A 88 -18.77 -4.29 -7.85
N LEU A 89 -18.58 -3.30 -8.72
CA LEU A 89 -17.43 -2.40 -8.67
C LEU A 89 -17.40 -1.55 -7.40
N ASP A 90 -18.56 -1.09 -6.92
CA ASP A 90 -18.64 -0.25 -5.73
C ASP A 90 -18.28 -1.08 -4.50
N LEU A 91 -18.74 -2.34 -4.44
CA LEU A 91 -18.34 -3.29 -3.39
C LEU A 91 -16.83 -3.56 -3.40
N LEU A 92 -16.24 -3.87 -4.56
CA LEU A 92 -14.79 -4.09 -4.70
C LEU A 92 -13.98 -2.88 -4.24
N THR A 93 -14.47 -1.68 -4.58
CA THR A 93 -13.83 -0.41 -4.21
C THR A 93 -13.92 -0.17 -2.70
N ILE A 94 -15.11 -0.30 -2.11
CA ILE A 94 -15.32 -0.09 -0.67
C ILE A 94 -14.52 -1.11 0.15
N GLU A 95 -14.52 -2.38 -0.25
CA GLU A 95 -13.76 -3.44 0.41
C GLU A 95 -12.27 -3.12 0.43
N THR A 96 -11.73 -2.75 -0.72
CA THR A 96 -10.32 -2.37 -0.88
C THR A 96 -9.96 -1.16 -0.05
N LEU A 97 -10.76 -0.08 -0.12
CA LEU A 97 -10.48 1.15 0.64
C LEU A 97 -10.52 0.91 2.15
N ARG A 98 -11.44 0.07 2.65
CA ARG A 98 -11.50 -0.30 4.07
C ARG A 98 -10.25 -1.04 4.54
N LYS A 99 -9.70 -1.94 3.70
CA LYS A 99 -8.42 -2.64 3.99
C LYS A 99 -7.23 -1.68 4.07
N GLN A 100 -7.33 -0.54 3.40
CA GLN A 100 -6.29 0.50 3.40
C GLN A 100 -6.47 1.53 4.52
N GLU A 101 -7.57 1.52 5.27
CA GLU A 101 -7.70 2.42 6.42
C GLU A 101 -6.68 2.02 7.49
N PRO A 102 -5.90 2.97 8.05
CA PRO A 102 -5.05 2.65 9.18
C PRO A 102 -5.96 2.12 10.29
N LEU A 103 -5.70 0.89 10.75
CA LEU A 103 -6.43 0.26 11.85
C LEU A 103 -6.57 1.28 12.98
N ARG A 104 -7.76 1.88 13.13
CA ARG A 104 -8.09 2.77 14.24
C ARG A 104 -8.29 1.93 15.50
N GLY A 105 -7.23 1.25 15.91
CA GLY A 105 -7.07 0.66 17.23
C GLY A 105 -6.49 1.72 18.17
N ARG A 106 -6.98 1.73 19.40
CA ARG A 106 -6.77 2.64 20.54
C ARG A 106 -5.34 3.13 20.88
N HIS A 107 -4.32 2.78 20.10
CA HIS A 107 -2.91 3.11 20.34
C HIS A 107 -2.21 3.87 19.19
N GLY A 108 -2.88 4.09 18.05
CA GLY A 108 -2.23 4.72 16.87
C GLY A 108 -2.07 6.25 16.94
N GLY A 109 -2.85 6.93 17.78
CA GLY A 109 -2.82 8.40 17.89
C GLY A 109 -1.58 8.96 18.61
N GLU A 110 -1.02 8.20 19.55
CA GLU A 110 0.16 8.63 20.32
C GLU A 110 1.47 8.35 19.59
N ALA A 111 1.55 7.27 18.80
CA ALA A 111 2.74 6.92 18.04
C ALA A 111 3.12 7.99 16.99
N PHE A 112 2.14 8.52 16.26
CA PHE A 112 2.38 9.59 15.28
C PHE A 112 2.79 10.93 15.91
N ARG A 113 2.32 11.23 17.13
CA ARG A 113 2.70 12.46 17.86
C ARG A 113 4.08 12.37 18.52
N ALA A 114 4.54 11.16 18.84
CA ALA A 114 5.80 10.93 19.55
C ALA A 114 7.04 10.74 18.65
N GLY A 115 6.93 10.90 17.32
CA GLY A 115 8.04 10.62 16.41
C GLY A 115 8.48 9.15 16.39
N ARG A 116 7.69 8.25 16.99
CA ARG A 116 7.90 6.81 16.96
C ARG A 116 7.13 6.25 15.78
N PHE A 117 7.82 6.10 14.66
CA PHE A 117 7.37 5.18 13.61
C PHE A 117 7.34 3.78 14.23
N VAL A 118 6.15 3.32 14.61
CA VAL A 118 5.94 1.90 14.87
C VAL A 118 6.15 1.23 13.53
N SER A 119 7.24 0.48 13.41
CA SER A 119 7.43 -0.49 12.34
C SER A 119 6.12 -1.26 12.24
N LEU A 120 5.40 -1.09 11.13
CA LEU A 120 4.37 -2.03 10.76
C LEU A 120 5.09 -3.37 10.60
N GLU A 121 5.06 -4.19 11.64
CA GLU A 121 5.34 -5.60 11.51
C GLU A 121 4.31 -6.12 10.51
N LEU A 122 4.76 -6.32 9.28
CA LEU A 122 4.05 -7.12 8.30
C LEU A 122 3.82 -8.48 8.96
N LEU A 123 2.58 -8.76 9.34
CA LEU A 123 2.18 -10.11 9.67
C LEU A 123 2.53 -10.98 8.46
N PRO A 124 3.42 -11.99 8.60
CA PRO A 124 3.79 -12.85 7.50
C PRO A 124 2.55 -13.61 7.02
N THR A 125 2.39 -13.67 5.70
CA THR A 125 1.40 -14.58 5.09
C THR A 125 1.75 -16.02 5.47
N PRO A 126 0.76 -16.93 5.58
CA PRO A 126 0.97 -18.30 6.08
C PRO A 126 2.05 -19.12 5.33
N ASP A 127 2.44 -18.72 4.12
CA ASP A 127 3.49 -19.39 3.33
C ASP A 127 4.95 -19.03 3.69
N MET A 128 5.21 -18.20 4.72
CA MET A 128 6.59 -17.81 5.10
C MET A 128 7.11 -18.44 6.41
N GLN A 129 6.36 -19.36 7.05
CA GLN A 129 6.79 -19.95 8.32
C GLN A 129 7.93 -20.98 8.19
N ASP A 130 8.12 -21.59 7.02
CA ASP A 130 9.15 -22.62 6.83
C ASP A 130 10.57 -22.07 6.64
N VAL A 131 10.73 -20.78 6.36
CA VAL A 131 12.07 -20.18 6.14
C VAL A 131 12.70 -19.66 7.44
N VAL A 132 11.90 -19.36 8.46
CA VAL A 132 12.39 -18.74 9.71
C VAL A 132 12.95 -19.77 10.70
N ASN A 133 12.62 -21.06 10.54
CA ASN A 133 13.07 -22.11 11.47
C ASN A 133 14.45 -22.71 11.14
N SER A 134 15.16 -22.20 10.13
CA SER A 134 16.46 -22.75 9.74
C SER A 134 17.53 -21.67 9.62
N THR A 135 17.84 -20.97 10.72
CA THR A 135 19.21 -20.50 10.98
C THR A 135 19.43 -19.96 12.40
N VAL A 136 20.30 -20.66 13.12
CA VAL A 136 21.19 -20.23 14.23
C VAL A 136 20.63 -20.29 15.68
N PRO A 137 21.25 -21.12 16.56
CA PRO A 137 20.98 -21.12 18.00
C PRO A 137 21.64 -19.94 18.73
N LEU A 138 20.89 -19.35 19.67
CA LEU A 138 21.32 -18.38 20.66
C LEU A 138 22.15 -19.03 21.78
N ALA A 139 23.41 -18.61 21.93
CA ALA A 139 24.20 -18.63 23.18
C ALA A 139 25.39 -17.68 22.93
N GLY A 140 25.81 -16.75 23.78
CA GLY A 140 25.51 -16.43 25.16
C GLY A 140 26.23 -15.11 25.52
N GLN A 141 25.88 -14.59 26.68
CA GLN A 141 26.11 -13.24 27.19
C GLN A 141 27.57 -12.93 27.62
N THR A 142 27.90 -11.63 27.59
CA THR A 142 28.71 -10.82 28.54
C THR A 142 30.16 -11.20 28.91
N ALA A 143 31.10 -10.27 28.69
CA ALA A 143 31.78 -9.51 29.77
C ALA A 143 32.76 -8.48 29.16
N TYR A 144 32.57 -7.21 29.53
CA TYR A 144 33.51 -6.11 29.30
C TYR A 144 34.41 -6.05 30.54
N ASN A 145 35.71 -6.30 30.41
CA ASN A 145 36.70 -5.97 31.43
C ASN A 145 37.75 -5.10 30.76
N GLY A 146 37.69 -3.81 31.05
CA GLY A 146 38.87 -2.96 30.93
C GLY A 146 39.75 -3.19 32.16
N ASP A 147 41.06 -3.21 31.94
CA ASP A 147 42.03 -2.53 32.79
C ASP A 147 43.36 -2.43 32.04
N THR A 148 44.06 -1.35 32.37
CA THR A 148 45.37 -0.84 31.90
C THR A 148 46.51 -1.84 31.87
#